data_AF-A0A4R1WV28-F1
#
_entry.id   AF-A0A4R1WV28-F1
#
_cell.length_a   1.000
_cell.length_b   1.000
_cell.length_c   1.000
_cell.angle_alpha   90.00
_cell.angle_beta   90.00
_cell.angle_gamma   90.00
#
_symmetry.space_group_name_H-M   'P 1'
#
loop_
_entity.id
_entity.type
_entity.pdbx_description
1 polymer ?
#
loop_
_entity_poly.entity_id
_entity_poly.type
_entity_poly.pdbx_seq_one_letter_code
_entity_poly.pdbx_strand_id
1 'polypeptide(L)' 'MSVDLNAVPITHPAEKQELADLLTRLEHETDIPGVTQEQLDTAREEVARDMGW' A
#
# COMPACT_ATOMS: atom_id res chain seq x y z
N MET A 1 6.07 -1.54 -6.92
CA MET A 1 5.68 -2.76 -6.21
C MET A 1 4.40 -3.23 -6.89
N SER A 2 4.36 -4.41 -7.49
CA SER A 2 3.14 -4.88 -8.18
C SER A 2 2.42 -5.84 -7.26
N VAL A 3 1.22 -5.46 -6.81
CA VAL A 3 0.35 -6.29 -5.97
C VAL A 3 -0.65 -7.00 -6.88
N ASP A 4 -0.68 -8.34 -6.85
CA ASP A 4 -1.69 -9.10 -7.58
C ASP A 4 -2.98 -9.20 -6.76
N LEU A 5 -3.93 -8.31 -7.05
CA LEU A 5 -5.24 -8.29 -6.41
C LEU A 5 -6.09 -9.54 -6.71
N ASN A 6 -5.74 -10.35 -7.72
CA ASN A 6 -6.48 -11.58 -8.02
C ASN A 6 -6.09 -12.75 -7.10
N ALA A 7 -4.92 -12.66 -6.46
CA ALA A 7 -4.48 -13.63 -5.48
C ALA A 7 -5.11 -13.42 -4.10
N VAL A 8 -5.79 -12.29 -3.88
CA VAL A 8 -6.45 -11.97 -2.61
C VAL A 8 -7.79 -12.72 -2.53
N PRO A 9 -8.01 -13.58 -1.51
CA PRO A 9 -9.30 -14.23 -1.32
C PRO A 9 -10.35 -13.19 -0.94
N ILE A 10 -11.45 -13.17 -1.67
CA ILE A 10 -12.60 -12.30 -1.41
C ILE A 10 -13.81 -13.12 -0.98
N THR A 11 -14.58 -12.59 -0.05
CA THR A 11 -15.85 -13.16 0.41
C THR A 11 -17.02 -12.52 -0.35
N HIS A 12 -16.87 -11.26 -0.77
CA HIS A 12 -17.86 -10.53 -1.54
C HIS A 12 -17.26 -9.88 -2.80
N PRO A 13 -17.98 -9.85 -3.94
CA PRO A 13 -17.49 -9.23 -5.18
C PRO A 13 -17.09 -7.76 -5.04
N ALA A 14 -17.74 -7.02 -4.13
CA ALA A 14 -17.44 -5.62 -3.85
C ALA A 14 -16.05 -5.42 -3.23
N GLU A 15 -15.54 -6.40 -2.47
CA GLU A 15 -14.21 -6.30 -1.84
C GLU A 15 -13.11 -6.13 -2.88
N LYS A 16 -13.27 -6.72 -4.07
CA LYS A 16 -12.30 -6.56 -5.15
C LYS A 16 -12.26 -5.12 -5.68
N GLN A 17 -13.42 -4.46 -5.73
CA GLN A 17 -13.51 -3.06 -6.15
C GLN A 17 -12.87 -2.15 -5.11
N GLU A 18 -13.20 -2.35 -3.83
CA GLU A 18 -12.60 -1.58 -2.73
C GLU A 18 -11.07 -1.75 -2.65
N LEU A 19 -10.57 -2.97 -2.88
CA LEU A 19 -9.13 -3.24 -2.94
C LEU A 19 -8.45 -2.57 -4.14
N ALA A 20 -9.11 -2.52 -5.30
CA ALA A 20 -8.60 -1.81 -6.47
C ALA A 20 -8.58 -0.29 -6.25
N ASP A 21 -9.63 0.25 -5.65
CA ASP A 21 -9.73 1.67 -5.31
C ASP A 21 -8.66 2.04 -4.27
N LEU A 22 -8.45 1.22 -3.24
CA LEU A 22 -7.40 1.40 -2.25
C LEU A 22 -6.00 1.30 -2.87
N LEU A 23 -5.73 0.32 -3.73
CA LEU A 23 -4.44 0.19 -4.41
C LEU A 23 -4.15 1.41 -5.27
N THR A 24 -5.13 1.83 -6.08
CA THR A 24 -5.02 3.03 -6.93
C THR A 24 -4.69 4.25 -6.07
N ARG A 25 -5.38 4.39 -4.94
CA ARG A 25 -5.13 5.47 -3.99
C ARG A 25 -3.72 5.43 -3.42
N LEU A 26 -3.24 4.26 -3.01
CA LEU A 26 -1.87 4.09 -2.48
C LEU A 26 -0.78 4.33 -3.54
N GLU A 27 -1.06 4.07 -4.81
CA GLU A 27 -0.12 4.35 -5.92
C GLU A 27 -0.04 5.84 -6.26
N HIS A 28 -1.12 6.61 -6.01
CA HIS A 28 -1.24 8.01 -6.45
C HIS A 28 -1.13 9.01 -5.30
N GLU A 29 -1.56 8.65 -4.09
CA GLU A 29 -1.49 9.48 -2.88
C GLU A 29 -0.18 9.28 -2.10
N THR A 30 0.89 8.87 -2.78
CA THR A 30 2.24 8.75 -2.17
C THR A 30 2.84 10.09 -1.78
N ASP A 31 2.32 11.19 -2.31
CA ASP A 31 2.78 12.53 -2.00
C ASP A 31 2.01 13.07 -0.78
N ILE A 32 2.52 12.78 0.41
CA ILE A 32 1.96 13.31 1.66
C ILE A 32 2.50 14.75 1.83
N PRO A 33 1.64 15.78 1.78
CA PRO A 33 2.10 17.16 1.88
C PRO A 33 2.87 17.39 3.18
N GLY A 34 4.13 17.83 3.06
CA GLY A 34 5.00 18.10 4.20
C GLY A 34 5.82 16.92 4.71
N VAL A 35 5.78 15.77 4.02
CA VAL A 35 6.66 14.63 4.29
C VAL A 35 7.73 14.56 3.21
N THR A 36 8.98 14.46 3.63
CA THR A 36 10.12 14.30 2.71
C THR A 36 10.30 12.84 2.31
N GLN A 37 10.93 12.61 1.16
CA GLN A 37 11.27 11.25 0.70
C GLN A 37 12.12 10.49 1.73
N GLU A 38 13.03 11.19 2.43
CA GLU A 38 13.88 10.61 3.48
C GLU A 38 13.07 10.09 4.69
N GLN A 39 11.99 10.79 5.05
CA GLN A 39 11.07 10.34 6.10
C GLN A 39 10.25 9.12 5.66
N LEU A 40 9.84 9.06 4.39
CA LEU A 40 9.16 7.89 3.82
C LEU A 40 10.09 6.66 3.80
N ASP A 41 11.35 6.85 3.39
CA ASP A 41 12.33 5.77 3.32
C ASP A 41 12.66 5.24 4.72
N THR A 42 12.83 6.12 5.71
CA THR A 42 13.04 5.74 7.12
C THR A 42 11.87 4.93 7.66
N ALA A 43 10.63 5.41 7.46
CA ALA A 43 9.43 4.70 7.90
C ALA A 43 9.30 3.33 7.21
N ARG A 44 9.70 3.22 5.94
CA ARG A 44 9.67 1.96 5.19
C ARG A 44 10.64 0.92 5.77
N GLU A 45 11.84 1.34 6.16
CA GLU A 45 12.82 0.48 6.81
C GLU A 45 12.34 0.02 8.20
N GLU A 46 11.69 0.90 8.96
CA GLU A 46 11.08 0.54 10.25
C GLU A 46 9.99 -0.51 10.09
N VAL A 47 9.07 -0.31 9.15
CA VAL A 47 8.00 -1.29 8.86
C VAL A 47 8.57 -2.62 8.39
N ALA A 48 9.59 -2.62 7.52
CA ALA A 48 10.23 -3.85 7.07
C ALA A 48 10.86 -4.63 8.25
N ARG A 49 11.55 -3.91 9.15
CA ARG A 49 12.14 -4.49 10.37
C ARG A 49 11.07 -5.12 11.28
N ASP A 50 9.98 -4.41 11.52
CA ASP A 50 8.90 -4.87 12.41
C ASP A 50 8.10 -6.04 11.81
N MET A 51 7.95 -6.08 10.49
CA MET A 51 7.29 -7.17 9.76
C MET A 51 8.20 -8.39 9.52
N GLY A 52 9.49 -8.29 9.86
CA GLY A 52 10.48 -9.34 9.63
C GLY A 52 10.76 -9.62 8.16
N TRP A 53 10.66 -8.58 7.32
CA TRP A 53 10.86 -8.63 5.87
C TRP A 53 12.29 -8.29 5.45
#